data_AF-A0A7T0BRK7-F1
#
_entry.id   AF-A0A7T0BRK7-F1
#
_cell.length_a   1.000
_cell.length_b   1.000
_cell.length_c   1.000
_cell.angle_alpha   90.00
_cell.angle_beta   90.00
_cell.angle_gamma   90.00
#
_symmetry.space_group_name_H-M   'P 1'
#
loop_
_entity.id
_entity.type
_entity.pdbx_description
1 polymer ?
#
loop_
_entity_poly.entity_id
_entity_poly.type
_entity_poly.pdbx_seq_one_letter_code
_entity_poly.pdbx_strand_id
1 'polypeptide(L)'
;MLNRLDFKKRFINNIKLTLKEVLYPILQAYDSLQLNSNIEVGGSDQLLNILMVRLLQKKNNVNDLQSTITFPIIVGIDGLSKMSKSLKNYILIYEDACDIYKKLKNISLITISNYFKFIVNTSVFI
;
A
#
# COMPACT_ATOMS: atom_id res chain seq x y z
N MET A 1 -15.64 -10.61 0.97
CA MET A 1 -15.48 -9.42 0.10
C MET A 1 -16.37 -8.24 0.50
N LEU A 2 -17.66 -8.44 0.83
CA LEU A 2 -18.56 -7.38 1.32
C LEU A 2 -18.17 -6.74 2.67
N ASN A 3 -17.27 -7.37 3.44
CA ASN A 3 -16.71 -6.77 4.66
C ASN A 3 -15.59 -5.75 4.39
N ARG A 4 -15.21 -5.50 3.13
CA ARG A 4 -14.37 -4.34 2.80
C ARG A 4 -15.18 -3.07 3.04
N LEU A 5 -14.72 -2.22 3.95
CA LEU A 5 -15.38 -0.96 4.30
C LEU A 5 -15.69 -0.10 3.06
N ASP A 6 -14.80 -0.10 2.07
CA ASP A 6 -15.00 0.65 0.81
C ASP A 6 -16.07 0.05 -0.09
N PHE A 7 -16.15 -1.28 -0.18
CA PHE A 7 -17.21 -1.97 -0.93
C PHE A 7 -18.56 -1.76 -0.25
N LYS A 8 -18.61 -1.88 1.08
CA LYS A 8 -19.83 -1.64 1.85
C LYS A 8 -20.30 -0.20 1.70
N LYS A 9 -19.41 0.78 1.83
CA LYS A 9 -19.72 2.21 1.62
C LYS A 9 -20.19 2.49 0.20
N ARG A 10 -19.51 1.97 -0.83
CA ARG A 10 -19.90 2.17 -2.24
C ARG A 10 -21.22 1.50 -2.57
N PHE A 11 -21.45 0.29 -2.04
CA PHE A 11 -22.72 -0.42 -2.20
C PHE A 11 -23.89 0.34 -1.56
N ILE A 12 -23.72 0.83 -0.32
CA ILE A 12 -24.72 1.67 0.36
C ILE A 12 -24.99 2.96 -0.42
N ASN A 13 -23.95 3.57 -1.00
CA ASN A 13 -24.06 4.84 -1.73
C ASN A 13 -24.43 4.67 -3.21
N ASN A 14 -24.85 3.47 -3.66
CA ASN A 14 -25.15 3.15 -5.06
C ASN A 14 -24.02 3.52 -6.05
N ILE A 15 -22.78 3.52 -5.59
CA ILE A 15 -21.61 3.74 -6.44
C ILE A 15 -21.30 2.42 -7.14
N LYS A 16 -21.33 2.42 -8.47
CA LYS A 16 -21.06 1.23 -9.30
C LYS A 16 -19.73 0.58 -8.89
N LEU A 17 -19.79 -0.72 -8.63
CA LEU A 17 -18.61 -1.58 -8.46
C LEU A 17 -18.40 -2.35 -9.76
N THR A 18 -17.15 -2.40 -10.22
CA THR A 18 -16.80 -3.14 -11.43
C THR A 18 -16.42 -4.58 -11.09
N LEU A 19 -16.67 -5.50 -12.02
CA LEU A 19 -16.25 -6.91 -11.86
C LEU A 19 -14.73 -7.01 -11.61
N LYS A 20 -13.93 -6.15 -12.27
CA LYS A 20 -12.48 -6.07 -12.10
C LYS A 20 -12.08 -5.79 -10.65
N GLU A 21 -12.76 -4.86 -9.98
CA GLU A 21 -12.49 -4.53 -8.57
C GLU A 21 -12.78 -5.71 -7.64
N VAL A 22 -13.74 -6.57 -8.00
CA VAL A 22 -14.06 -7.80 -7.24
C VAL A 22 -13.05 -8.91 -7.54
N LEU A 23 -12.59 -9.05 -8.78
CA LEU A 23 -11.68 -10.14 -9.15
C LEU A 23 -10.24 -9.88 -8.69
N TYR A 24 -9.79 -8.63 -8.67
CA TYR A 24 -8.39 -8.30 -8.37
C TYR A 24 -7.84 -8.92 -7.07
N PRO A 25 -8.53 -8.84 -5.91
CA PRO A 25 -8.03 -9.43 -4.66
C PRO A 25 -7.96 -10.96 -4.71
N ILE A 26 -8.80 -11.61 -5.50
CA ILE A 26 -8.80 -13.07 -5.66
C ILE A 26 -7.61 -13.49 -6.51
N LEU A 27 -7.34 -12.75 -7.59
CA LEU A 27 -6.20 -13.02 -8.47
C LEU A 27 -4.87 -12.80 -7.72
N GLN A 28 -4.71 -11.69 -7.01
CA GLN A 28 -3.53 -11.44 -6.17
C GLN A 28 -3.34 -12.56 -5.13
N ALA A 29 -4.43 -12.99 -4.49
CA ALA A 29 -4.39 -14.08 -3.52
C ALA A 29 -3.99 -15.41 -4.15
N TYR A 30 -4.41 -15.67 -5.39
CA TYR A 30 -4.02 -16.86 -6.14
C TYR A 30 -2.54 -16.86 -6.49
N ASP A 31 -1.98 -15.70 -6.85
CA ASP A 31 -0.54 -15.54 -7.09
C ASP A 31 0.27 -15.95 -5.85
N SER A 32 -0.08 -15.40 -4.68
CA SER A 32 0.59 -15.75 -3.41
C SER A 32 0.43 -17.23 -3.02
N LEU A 33 -0.72 -17.84 -3.33
CA LEU A 33 -0.92 -19.28 -3.14
C LEU A 33 0.01 -20.09 -4.05
N GLN A 34 0.09 -19.74 -5.33
CA GLN A 34 0.92 -20.46 -6.30
C GLN A 34 2.42 -20.33 -6.02
N LEU A 35 2.83 -19.20 -5.45
CA LEU A 35 4.21 -18.94 -5.02
C LEU A 35 4.56 -19.58 -3.66
N ASN A 36 3.60 -20.21 -2.97
CA ASN A 36 3.76 -20.72 -1.61
C ASN A 36 4.33 -19.66 -0.65
N SER A 37 3.85 -18.41 -0.78
CA SER A 37 4.37 -17.28 -0.02
C SER A 37 4.23 -17.49 1.50
N ASN A 38 5.33 -17.39 2.24
CA ASN A 38 5.31 -17.37 3.71
C ASN A 38 5.06 -15.96 4.27
N ILE A 39 5.47 -14.92 3.54
CA ILE A 39 5.32 -13.52 3.92
C ILE A 39 4.93 -12.72 2.67
N GLU A 40 3.90 -11.88 2.78
CA GLU A 40 3.57 -10.88 1.78
C GLU A 40 3.67 -9.48 2.39
N VAL A 41 4.34 -8.59 1.65
CA VAL A 41 4.62 -7.22 2.06
C VAL A 41 3.83 -6.26 1.17
N GLY A 42 3.23 -5.22 1.77
CA GLY A 42 2.57 -4.18 0.98
C GLY A 42 2.30 -2.90 1.75
N GLY A 43 1.62 -1.95 1.09
CA GLY A 43 1.13 -0.75 1.75
C GLY A 43 -0.07 -1.05 2.66
N SER A 44 -0.32 -0.17 3.63
CA SER A 44 -1.47 -0.29 4.54
C SER A 44 -2.83 -0.30 3.81
N ASP A 45 -2.92 0.31 2.63
CA ASP A 45 -4.08 0.24 1.73
C ASP A 45 -4.31 -1.16 1.12
N GLN A 46 -3.27 -1.99 1.06
CA GLN A 46 -3.35 -3.34 0.50
C GLN A 46 -3.72 -4.41 1.53
N LEU A 47 -3.78 -4.09 2.83
CA LEU A 47 -4.00 -5.07 3.91
C LEU A 47 -5.16 -6.04 3.61
N LEU A 48 -6.31 -5.51 3.18
CA LEU A 48 -7.49 -6.34 2.91
C LEU A 48 -7.36 -7.19 1.64
N ASN A 49 -6.54 -6.76 0.67
CA ASN A 49 -6.21 -7.60 -0.49
C ASN A 49 -5.28 -8.73 -0.07
N ILE A 50 -4.22 -8.40 0.66
CA ILE A 50 -3.21 -9.36 1.11
C ILE A 50 -3.85 -10.43 2.02
N LEU A 51 -4.76 -10.06 2.92
CA LEU A 51 -5.42 -11.03 3.80
C LEU A 51 -6.32 -12.03 3.05
N MET A 52 -6.68 -11.78 1.79
CA MET A 52 -7.52 -12.66 0.98
C MET A 52 -6.85 -14.02 0.73
N VAL A 53 -5.54 -14.08 0.57
CA VAL A 53 -4.80 -15.34 0.36
C VAL A 53 -4.92 -16.31 1.52
N ARG A 54 -5.02 -15.84 2.76
CA ARG A 54 -5.16 -16.75 3.92
C ARG A 54 -6.46 -17.55 3.81
N LEU A 55 -7.49 -17.02 3.15
CA LEU A 55 -8.71 -17.77 2.86
C LEU A 55 -8.49 -18.85 1.80
N LEU A 56 -7.67 -18.57 0.77
CA LEU A 56 -7.32 -19.56 -0.26
C LEU A 56 -6.39 -20.64 0.29
N GLN A 57 -5.32 -20.26 0.99
CA GLN A 57 -4.41 -21.18 1.67
C GLN A 57 -5.16 -22.16 2.59
N LYS A 58 -6.10 -21.65 3.42
CA LYS A 58 -6.96 -22.51 4.25
C LYS A 58 -7.80 -23.49 3.43
N LYS A 59 -8.41 -23.02 2.33
CA LYS A 59 -9.23 -23.88 1.44
C LYS A 59 -8.40 -24.97 0.75
N ASN A 60 -7.12 -24.69 0.52
CA ASN A 60 -6.18 -25.61 -0.11
C ASN A 60 -5.40 -26.45 0.92
N ASN A 61 -5.83 -26.48 2.19
CA ASN A 61 -5.20 -27.26 3.27
C ASN A 61 -3.71 -26.92 3.50
N VAL A 62 -3.33 -25.67 3.24
CA VAL A 62 -2.00 -25.17 3.59
C VAL A 62 -1.95 -24.90 5.09
N ASN A 63 -1.05 -25.59 5.80
CA ASN A 63 -0.91 -25.46 7.25
C ASN A 63 -0.27 -24.13 7.65
N ASP A 64 0.80 -23.73 6.95
CA ASP A 64 1.53 -22.50 7.22
C ASP A 64 0.94 -21.34 6.44
N LEU A 65 -0.02 -20.66 7.07
CA LEU A 65 -0.63 -19.45 6.50
C LEU A 65 0.36 -18.30 6.43
N GLN A 66 0.34 -17.55 5.34
CA GLN A 66 1.27 -16.45 5.19
C GLN A 66 1.10 -15.39 6.27
N SER A 67 2.22 -14.81 6.68
CA SER A 67 2.26 -13.58 7.45
C SER A 67 2.14 -12.36 6.55
N THR A 68 1.66 -11.25 7.11
CA THR A 68 1.46 -10.00 6.37
C THR A 68 2.17 -8.88 7.08
N ILE A 69 2.99 -8.13 6.33
CA ILE A 69 3.67 -6.94 6.82
C ILE A 69 3.18 -5.76 5.98
N THR A 70 2.63 -4.75 6.66
CA THR A 70 2.19 -3.52 5.99
C THR A 70 3.00 -2.33 6.43
N PHE A 71 3.40 -1.51 5.46
CA PHE A 71 4.04 -0.22 5.70
C PHE A 71 3.04 0.93 5.52
N PRO A 72 3.21 2.04 6.25
CA PRO A 72 2.36 3.21 6.05
C PRO A 72 2.60 3.82 4.68
N ILE A 73 1.57 4.49 4.16
CA ILE A 73 1.68 5.21 2.89
C ILE A 73 2.48 6.49 3.12
N ILE A 74 3.53 6.66 2.32
CA ILE A 74 4.37 7.84 2.37
C ILE A 74 3.56 9.06 1.91
N VAL A 75 3.64 10.14 2.68
CA VAL A 75 3.03 11.43 2.34
C VAL A 75 3.78 12.11 1.19
N GLY A 76 3.06 12.85 0.35
CA GLY A 76 3.70 13.63 -0.70
C GLY A 76 4.49 14.81 -0.15
N ILE A 77 5.12 15.56 -1.06
CA ILE A 77 5.86 16.79 -0.71
C ILE A 77 4.97 17.89 -0.11
N ASP A 78 3.64 17.77 -0.29
CA ASP A 78 2.61 18.60 0.37
C ASP A 78 2.44 18.27 1.86
N GLY A 79 2.91 17.11 2.33
CA GLY A 79 2.87 16.68 3.73
C GLY A 79 1.49 16.27 4.27
N LEU A 80 0.45 16.35 3.44
CA LEU A 80 -0.94 16.10 3.85
C LEU A 80 -1.50 14.86 3.16
N SER A 81 -1.38 14.81 1.83
CA SER A 81 -1.96 13.75 1.03
C SER A 81 -0.97 12.60 0.83
N LYS A 82 -1.48 11.42 0.51
CA LYS A 82 -0.62 10.33 0.01
C LYS A 82 0.17 10.79 -1.21
N MET A 83 1.42 10.36 -1.32
CA MET A 83 2.22 10.63 -2.50
C MET A 83 1.56 10.00 -3.74
N SER A 84 1.34 10.80 -4.79
CA SER A 84 0.74 10.29 -6.03
C SER A 84 1.09 11.15 -7.25
N LYS A 85 1.15 10.50 -8.42
CA LYS A 85 1.34 11.20 -9.70
C LYS A 85 0.19 12.16 -10.03
N SER A 86 -1.05 11.76 -9.71
CA SER A 86 -2.26 12.54 -9.97
C SER A 86 -2.31 13.84 -9.18
N LEU A 87 -1.83 13.84 -7.93
CA LEU A 87 -1.79 15.05 -7.10
C LEU A 87 -0.54 15.89 -7.34
N LYS A 88 0.36 15.45 -8.23
CA LYS A 88 1.64 16.11 -8.54
C LYS A 88 2.51 16.37 -7.29
N ASN A 89 2.32 15.60 -6.23
CA ASN A 89 3.03 15.72 -4.96
C ASN A 89 4.10 14.63 -4.77
N TYR A 90 4.68 14.15 -5.88
CA TYR A 90 5.58 12.99 -5.91
C TYR A 90 7.02 13.35 -6.27
N ILE A 91 7.92 12.49 -5.82
CA ILE A 91 9.33 12.44 -6.22
C ILE A 91 9.51 11.14 -6.99
N LEU A 92 10.08 11.18 -8.19
CA LEU A 92 10.36 9.94 -8.93
C LEU A 92 11.64 9.32 -8.42
N ILE A 93 11.71 7.99 -8.46
CA ILE A 93 12.91 7.24 -8.09
C ILE A 93 14.06 7.56 -9.07
N TYR A 94 13.73 7.72 -10.36
CA TYR A 94 14.68 8.02 -11.43
C TYR A 94 14.46 9.45 -11.93
N GLU A 95 14.80 10.42 -11.10
CA GLU A 95 14.78 11.84 -11.41
C GLU A 95 16.16 12.45 -11.13
N ASP A 96 16.52 13.51 -11.85
CA ASP A 96 17.80 14.17 -11.67
C ASP A 96 17.96 14.68 -10.24
N ALA A 97 19.16 14.51 -9.67
CA ALA A 97 19.44 14.86 -8.28
C ALA A 97 19.11 16.33 -7.96
N CYS A 98 19.36 17.24 -8.91
CA CYS A 98 19.00 18.65 -8.79
C CYS A 98 17.48 18.87 -8.65
N ASP A 99 16.66 18.09 -9.36
CA ASP A 99 15.20 18.23 -9.33
C ASP A 99 14.59 17.59 -8.09
N ILE A 100 15.12 16.43 -7.66
CA ILE A 100 14.80 15.85 -6.35
C ILE A 100 15.10 16.87 -5.24
N TYR A 101 16.28 17.48 -5.26
CA TYR A 101 16.66 18.49 -4.27
C TYR A 101 15.72 19.70 -4.28
N LYS A 102 15.36 20.24 -5.45
CA LYS A 102 14.40 21.35 -5.56
C LYS A 102 13.05 21.00 -4.95
N LYS A 103 12.55 19.78 -5.19
CA LYS A 103 11.28 19.30 -4.61
C LYS A 103 11.35 19.15 -3.09
N LEU A 104 12.48 18.67 -2.57
CA LEU A 104 12.70 18.50 -1.13
C LEU A 104 12.99 19.81 -0.39
N LYS A 105 13.48 20.85 -1.06
CA LYS A 105 13.92 22.09 -0.39
C LYS A 105 12.82 22.77 0.46
N ASN A 106 11.56 22.65 0.05
CA ASN A 106 10.45 23.40 0.64
C ASN A 106 9.41 22.52 1.35
N ILE A 107 9.75 21.27 1.69
CA ILE A 107 8.80 20.40 2.41
C ILE A 107 8.70 20.77 3.89
N SER A 108 7.55 20.48 4.50
CA SER A 108 7.30 20.76 5.92
C SER A 108 8.16 19.89 6.84
N LEU A 109 8.40 20.34 8.08
CA LEU A 109 9.13 19.56 9.08
C LEU A 109 8.47 18.19 9.38
N ILE A 110 7.14 18.13 9.32
CA ILE A 110 6.36 16.91 9.49
C ILE A 110 6.67 15.92 8.36
N THR A 111 6.75 16.41 7.11
CA THR A 111 7.14 15.61 5.94
C THR A 111 8.56 15.09 6.08
N ILE A 112 9.50 15.95 6.53
CA ILE A 112 10.90 15.57 6.76
C ILE A 112 10.98 14.43 7.78
N SER A 113 10.33 14.57 8.95
CA SER A 113 10.31 13.54 9.99
C SER A 113 9.75 12.21 9.47
N ASN A 114 8.67 12.25 8.68
CA ASN A 114 8.11 11.05 8.05
C ASN A 114 9.12 10.37 7.10
N TYR A 115 9.84 11.16 6.28
CA TYR A 115 10.82 10.63 5.33
C TYR A 115 12.04 10.05 6.03
N PHE A 116 12.53 10.69 7.10
CA PHE A 116 13.59 10.12 7.92
C PHE A 116 13.19 8.77 8.52
N LYS A 117 11.95 8.65 8.99
CA LYS A 117 11.47 7.40 9.61
C LYS A 117 11.31 6.24 8.62
N PHE A 118 10.88 6.50 7.39
CA PHE A 118 10.48 5.43 6.45
C PHE A 118 11.39 5.27 5.22
N ILE A 119 12.24 6.25 4.92
CA ILE A 119 13.07 6.26 3.70
C ILE A 119 14.56 6.26 4.05
N VAL A 120 14.95 7.01 5.08
CA VAL A 120 16.36 7.14 5.45
C VAL A 120 16.75 6.02 6.41
N ASN A 121 17.80 5.28 6.04
CA ASN A 121 18.40 4.29 6.92
C ASN A 121 19.33 4.97 7.94
N THR A 122 18.73 5.65 8.92
CA THR A 122 19.43 6.16 10.09
C THR A 122 19.14 5.27 11.28
N SER A 123 20.18 4.84 12.00
CA SER A 123 20.10 4.16 13.30
C SER A 123 19.57 5.05 14.44
N VAL A 124 19.07 6.24 14.11
CA VAL A 124 18.51 7.20 15.06
C VAL A 124 17.04 6.85 15.28
N PHE A 125 16.75 6.23 16.41
CA PHE A 125 15.39 6.12 16.94
C PHE A 125 14.91 7.53 17.29
N ILE A 126 14.06 8.12 16.44
CA ILE A 126 13.29 9.34 16.72
C ILE A 126 11.91 8.95 17.23
#